data_AF-A0A0R2ZN52-F1
#
_entry.id   AF-A0A0R2ZN52-F1
#
_cell.length_a   1.000
_cell.length_b   1.000
_cell.length_c   1.000
_cell.angle_alpha   90.00
_cell.angle_beta   90.00
_cell.angle_gamma   90.00
#
_symmetry.space_group_name_H-M   'P 1'
#
loop_
_entity.id
_entity.type
_entity.pdbx_description
1 polymer ?
#
loop_
_entity_poly.entity_id
_entity_poly.type
_entity_poly.pdbx_seq_one_letter_code
_entity_poly.pdbx_strand_id
1 'polypeptide(L)'
;MTIGDTGGHDTLDAAGDTHDQMIDLHPGARSSVGGFKGNVTLSSQTLIEDVNTGLGTNTVMPNASINTVTLGPGSNTVAYNHDWDSTPHALDTIVGFKSGIDKLDLSDLPRPTGMDMYLEGRFPLADIITVDGASYVRRWNTRGSATHRGNPDFMVRVDGIQDRDVLVTKSHTLG
;
A
#
# COMPACT_ATOMS: atom_id res chain seq x y z
N MET A 1 20.85 9.75 7.01
CA MET A 1 20.36 11.02 6.43
C MET A 1 18.96 11.25 6.97
N THR A 2 18.65 12.47 7.40
CA THR A 2 17.29 12.84 7.81
C THR A 2 16.73 13.82 6.78
N ILE A 3 15.52 13.56 6.28
CA ILE A 3 14.81 14.43 5.34
C ILE A 3 13.78 15.22 6.14
N GLY A 4 13.86 16.55 6.09
CA GLY A 4 12.97 17.50 6.72
C GLY A 4 12.31 18.36 5.65
N ASP A 5 10.99 18.34 5.56
CA ASP A 5 10.23 19.33 4.79
C ASP A 5 9.03 19.83 5.60
N THR A 6 8.60 21.08 5.36
CA THR A 6 7.54 21.77 6.12
C THR A 6 6.40 22.28 5.24
N GLY A 7 6.39 21.94 3.95
CA GLY A 7 5.31 22.23 3.03
C GLY A 7 5.73 22.09 1.56
N GLY A 8 4.89 21.45 0.77
CA GLY A 8 5.19 21.14 -0.62
C GLY A 8 4.32 19.98 -1.10
N HIS A 9 4.65 19.48 -2.28
CA HIS A 9 4.28 18.13 -2.70
C HIS A 9 5.59 17.44 -3.03
N ASP A 10 5.99 16.53 -2.16
CA ASP A 10 7.34 16.03 -2.08
C ASP A 10 7.43 14.60 -2.62
N THR A 11 8.52 14.33 -3.34
CA THR A 11 8.78 13.02 -3.93
C THR A 11 10.08 12.44 -3.37
N LEU A 12 10.01 11.23 -2.80
CA LEU A 12 11.18 10.40 -2.59
C LEU A 12 11.52 9.70 -3.91
N ASP A 13 12.50 10.25 -4.65
CA ASP A 13 12.94 9.68 -5.92
C ASP A 13 14.15 8.75 -5.74
N ALA A 14 13.91 7.46 -5.96
CA ALA A 14 14.93 6.43 -5.94
C ALA A 14 14.96 5.60 -7.24
N ALA A 15 14.44 6.14 -8.35
CA ALA A 15 14.26 5.43 -9.62
C ALA A 15 15.58 4.89 -10.23
N GLY A 16 16.71 5.52 -9.92
CA GLY A 16 18.03 5.11 -10.40
C GLY A 16 18.73 4.06 -9.53
N ASP A 17 18.18 3.71 -8.37
CA ASP A 17 18.78 2.73 -7.46
C ASP A 17 18.55 1.30 -7.99
N THR A 18 19.58 0.48 -7.92
CA THR A 18 19.54 -0.92 -8.41
C THR A 18 19.35 -1.93 -7.29
N HIS A 19 19.37 -1.49 -6.03
CA HIS A 19 19.22 -2.36 -4.87
C HIS A 19 17.75 -2.52 -4.48
N ASP A 20 17.47 -3.56 -3.70
CA ASP A 20 16.19 -3.74 -3.04
C ASP A 20 15.99 -2.64 -1.99
N GLN A 21 14.76 -2.12 -1.92
CA GLN A 21 14.41 -1.00 -1.06
C GLN A 21 13.33 -1.38 -0.06
N MET A 22 13.43 -0.81 1.13
CA MET A 22 12.33 -0.77 2.09
C MET A 22 12.04 0.70 2.36
N ILE A 23 10.94 1.21 1.82
CA ILE A 23 10.56 2.62 1.89
C ILE A 23 9.31 2.75 2.74
N ASP A 24 9.46 3.46 3.85
CA ASP A 24 8.36 3.83 4.73
C ASP A 24 8.17 5.35 4.65
N LEU A 25 6.99 5.79 4.21
CA LEU A 25 6.64 7.20 4.08
C LEU A 25 6.04 7.78 5.36
N HIS A 26 5.84 6.98 6.41
CA HIS A 26 5.28 7.50 7.66
C HIS A 26 6.22 8.53 8.30
N PRO A 27 5.68 9.64 8.85
CA PRO A 27 6.49 10.61 9.59
C PRO A 27 7.28 9.93 10.73
N GLY A 28 8.58 10.22 10.81
CA GLY A 28 9.47 9.60 11.79
C GLY A 28 10.00 8.21 11.40
N ALA A 29 9.54 7.62 10.29
CA ALA A 29 9.95 6.30 9.87
C ALA A 29 11.36 6.25 9.28
N ARG A 30 11.88 5.03 9.17
CA ARG A 30 13.22 4.75 8.69
C ARG A 30 13.17 3.79 7.50
N SER A 31 13.84 4.20 6.42
CA SER A 31 13.87 3.52 5.13
C SER A 31 15.29 3.03 4.79
N SER A 32 15.37 1.99 3.97
CA SER A 32 16.59 1.39 3.43
C SER A 32 16.63 1.61 1.92
N VAL A 33 17.60 2.40 1.45
CA VAL A 33 17.75 2.81 0.04
C VAL A 33 19.23 2.77 -0.33
N GLY A 34 19.57 2.50 -1.59
CA GLY A 34 20.94 2.53 -2.11
C GLY A 34 21.81 1.37 -1.63
N GLY A 35 21.20 0.25 -1.24
CA GLY A 35 21.90 -0.92 -0.70
C GLY A 35 22.29 -0.81 0.78
N PHE A 36 21.89 0.27 1.46
CA PHE A 36 22.15 0.48 2.89
C PHE A 36 20.91 0.20 3.73
N LYS A 37 21.13 -0.27 4.97
CA LYS A 37 20.05 -0.55 5.91
C LYS A 37 19.71 0.68 6.75
N GLY A 38 18.45 1.09 6.71
CA GLY A 38 17.89 2.12 7.59
C GLY A 38 18.62 3.46 7.50
N ASN A 39 19.12 3.84 6.33
CA ASN A 39 19.98 5.00 6.11
C ASN A 39 19.21 6.30 5.86
N VAL A 40 17.92 6.20 5.53
CA VAL A 40 17.03 7.36 5.33
C VAL A 40 16.04 7.41 6.49
N THR A 41 15.84 8.58 7.08
CA THR A 41 14.87 8.79 8.16
C THR A 41 14.05 10.04 7.85
N LEU A 42 12.74 9.94 7.89
CA LEU A 42 11.88 11.11 7.81
C LEU A 42 11.78 11.76 9.18
N SER A 43 11.78 13.10 9.24
CA SER A 43 11.43 13.77 10.49
C SER A 43 9.95 13.49 10.83
N SER A 44 9.56 13.65 12.10
CA SER A 44 8.16 13.49 12.50
C SER A 44 7.22 14.57 11.95
N GLN A 45 7.78 15.61 11.32
CA GLN A 45 7.03 16.71 10.70
C GLN A 45 7.08 16.65 9.17
N THR A 46 7.87 15.74 8.60
CA THR A 46 7.99 15.59 7.15
C THR A 46 6.85 14.74 6.64
N LEU A 47 6.11 15.28 5.68
CA LEU A 47 5.20 14.51 4.85
C LEU A 47 5.87 14.32 3.49
N ILE A 48 5.75 13.11 2.95
CA ILE A 48 6.17 12.79 1.58
C ILE A 48 4.94 12.19 0.92
N GLU A 49 4.52 12.79 -0.18
CA GLU A 49 3.32 12.41 -0.92
C GLU A 49 3.66 11.41 -2.02
N ASP A 50 4.84 11.48 -2.64
CA ASP A 50 5.17 10.59 -3.76
C ASP A 50 6.43 9.76 -3.53
N VAL A 51 6.47 8.61 -4.18
CA VAL A 51 7.68 7.79 -4.26
C VAL A 51 7.88 7.21 -5.66
N ASN A 52 9.11 7.30 -6.16
CA ASN A 52 9.56 6.54 -7.32
C ASN A 52 10.55 5.47 -6.85
N THR A 53 10.13 4.21 -6.94
CA THR A 53 10.98 3.08 -6.51
C THR A 53 12.05 2.73 -7.56
N GLY A 54 13.13 2.11 -7.10
CA GLY A 54 14.26 1.69 -7.94
C GLY A 54 14.01 0.40 -8.72
N LEU A 55 15.08 -0.11 -9.34
CA LEU A 55 15.05 -1.30 -10.21
C LEU A 55 15.00 -2.63 -9.44
N GLY A 56 15.31 -2.62 -8.15
CA GLY A 56 15.29 -3.81 -7.29
C GLY A 56 13.88 -4.29 -6.94
N THR A 57 13.80 -5.25 -6.02
CA THR A 57 12.54 -5.67 -5.38
C THR A 57 12.27 -4.75 -4.20
N ASN A 58 11.22 -3.93 -4.32
CA ASN A 58 10.97 -2.86 -3.36
C ASN A 58 9.72 -3.14 -2.53
N THR A 59 9.77 -2.80 -1.25
CA THR A 59 8.60 -2.70 -0.38
C THR A 59 8.33 -1.25 -0.05
N VAL A 60 7.11 -0.79 -0.27
CA VAL A 60 6.65 0.57 0.04
C VAL A 60 5.51 0.52 1.05
N MET A 61 5.61 1.33 2.10
CA MET A 61 4.52 1.63 3.03
C MET A 61 4.14 3.10 2.87
N PRO A 62 3.04 3.40 2.15
CA PRO A 62 2.47 4.75 2.07
C PRO A 62 2.06 5.27 3.47
N ASN A 63 1.88 6.58 3.60
CA ASN A 63 1.41 7.21 4.83
C ASN A 63 -0.06 7.64 4.68
N ALA A 64 -0.62 8.34 5.67
CA ALA A 64 -2.01 8.78 5.63
C ALA A 64 -2.30 10.04 4.77
N SER A 65 -1.35 10.48 3.95
CA SER A 65 -1.56 11.53 2.94
C SER A 65 -1.97 10.92 1.61
N ILE A 66 -2.34 11.73 0.63
CA ILE A 66 -2.61 11.20 -0.71
C ILE A 66 -1.27 10.82 -1.34
N ASN A 67 -1.05 9.52 -1.56
CA ASN A 67 0.20 9.03 -2.11
C ASN A 67 0.14 8.60 -3.59
N THR A 68 1.16 8.97 -4.36
CA THR A 68 1.47 8.33 -5.66
C THR A 68 2.68 7.41 -5.51
N VAL A 69 2.47 6.11 -5.70
CA VAL A 69 3.53 5.10 -5.67
C VAL A 69 3.86 4.65 -7.08
N THR A 70 4.99 5.09 -7.62
CA THR A 70 5.48 4.67 -8.93
C THR A 70 6.44 3.49 -8.78
N LEU A 71 6.01 2.33 -9.30
CA LEU A 71 6.74 1.08 -9.21
C LEU A 71 7.79 0.94 -10.33
N GLY A 72 9.00 0.56 -9.94
CA GLY A 72 10.07 0.17 -10.85
C GLY A 72 9.85 -1.23 -11.45
N PRO A 73 10.78 -1.67 -12.32
CA PRO A 73 10.63 -2.93 -13.07
C PRO A 73 10.71 -4.20 -12.22
N GLY A 74 11.24 -4.16 -11.00
CA GLY A 74 11.36 -5.33 -10.13
C GLY A 74 10.02 -5.89 -9.64
N SER A 75 10.11 -6.92 -8.78
CA SER A 75 8.95 -7.50 -8.12
C SER A 75 8.69 -6.72 -6.84
N ASN A 76 7.69 -5.84 -6.85
CA ASN A 76 7.46 -4.89 -5.76
C ASN A 76 6.27 -5.30 -4.88
N THR A 77 6.24 -4.76 -3.67
CA THR A 77 5.11 -4.87 -2.75
C THR A 77 4.74 -3.49 -2.23
N VAL A 78 3.46 -3.14 -2.31
CA VAL A 78 2.91 -1.98 -1.60
C VAL A 78 2.09 -2.51 -0.43
N ALA A 79 2.44 -2.14 0.79
CA ALA A 79 1.88 -2.67 2.01
C ALA A 79 1.18 -1.58 2.81
N TYR A 80 -0.04 -1.87 3.27
CA TYR A 80 -0.81 -0.99 4.14
C TYR A 80 -1.02 -1.66 5.50
N ASN A 81 -0.80 -0.91 6.58
CA ASN A 81 -0.94 -1.41 7.94
C ASN A 81 -2.13 -0.75 8.69
N HIS A 82 -2.71 0.30 8.13
CA HIS A 82 -3.96 0.87 8.61
C HIS A 82 -4.91 1.26 7.48
N ASP A 83 -6.22 1.16 7.73
CA ASP A 83 -7.23 1.51 6.72
C ASP A 83 -7.20 3.00 6.35
N TRP A 84 -6.82 3.87 7.29
CA TRP A 84 -6.74 5.31 7.10
C TRP A 84 -5.54 5.77 6.26
N ASP A 85 -4.63 4.86 5.91
CA ASP A 85 -3.47 5.19 5.08
C ASP A 85 -3.94 5.51 3.64
N SER A 86 -5.04 4.88 3.18
CA SER A 86 -5.67 5.21 1.91
C SER A 86 -7.18 5.10 2.01
N THR A 87 -7.85 6.25 2.14
CA THR A 87 -9.32 6.34 2.26
C THR A 87 -9.96 6.73 0.93
N PRO A 88 -11.27 6.56 0.73
CA PRO A 88 -11.92 7.03 -0.50
C PRO A 88 -11.85 8.55 -0.73
N HIS A 89 -11.56 9.33 0.32
CA HIS A 89 -11.42 10.79 0.25
C HIS A 89 -9.96 11.25 0.14
N ALA A 90 -9.02 10.40 0.52
CA ALA A 90 -7.57 10.58 0.39
C ALA A 90 -7.02 9.28 -0.18
N LEU A 91 -7.24 9.10 -1.48
CA LEU A 91 -7.05 7.85 -2.21
C LEU A 91 -5.64 7.77 -2.80
N ASP A 92 -4.93 6.71 -2.47
CA ASP A 92 -3.63 6.42 -3.07
C ASP A 92 -3.76 5.84 -4.47
N THR A 93 -2.73 6.10 -5.28
CA THR A 93 -2.59 5.57 -6.63
C THR A 93 -1.26 4.83 -6.79
N ILE A 94 -1.33 3.57 -7.20
CA ILE A 94 -0.17 2.77 -7.56
C ILE A 94 -0.02 2.76 -9.08
N VAL A 95 1.10 3.26 -9.58
CA VAL A 95 1.44 3.39 -11.00
C VAL A 95 2.49 2.36 -11.38
N GLY A 96 2.32 1.73 -12.55
CA GLY A 96 3.28 0.74 -13.07
C GLY A 96 3.14 -0.65 -12.45
N PHE A 97 1.99 -0.95 -11.83
CA PHE A 97 1.71 -2.27 -11.27
C PHE A 97 1.69 -3.37 -12.35
N LYS A 98 2.39 -4.47 -12.08
CA LYS A 98 2.52 -5.62 -12.96
C LYS A 98 1.85 -6.83 -12.34
N SER A 99 0.62 -7.12 -12.74
CA SER A 99 -0.13 -8.29 -12.25
C SER A 99 0.66 -9.60 -12.44
N GLY A 100 0.61 -10.46 -11.42
CA GLY A 100 1.41 -11.69 -11.35
C GLY A 100 2.86 -11.51 -10.89
N ILE A 101 3.34 -10.26 -10.78
CA ILE A 101 4.69 -9.92 -10.32
C ILE A 101 4.60 -9.09 -9.04
N ASP A 102 3.98 -7.92 -9.11
CA ASP A 102 3.82 -7.03 -7.97
C ASP A 102 2.71 -7.51 -7.03
N LYS A 103 2.76 -7.09 -5.76
CA LYS A 103 1.76 -7.43 -4.74
C LYS A 103 1.23 -6.20 -4.02
N LEU A 104 -0.06 -6.25 -3.68
CA LEU A 104 -0.68 -5.36 -2.72
C LEU A 104 -0.88 -6.14 -1.42
N ASP A 105 -0.16 -5.77 -0.37
CA ASP A 105 -0.23 -6.45 0.91
C ASP A 105 -1.15 -5.69 1.89
N LEU A 106 -2.27 -6.31 2.19
CA LEU A 106 -3.28 -5.86 3.15
C LEU A 106 -3.37 -6.80 4.36
N SER A 107 -2.41 -7.72 4.51
CA SER A 107 -2.44 -8.78 5.52
C SER A 107 -2.22 -8.26 6.94
N ASP A 108 -1.64 -7.07 7.07
CA ASP A 108 -1.44 -6.36 8.33
C ASP A 108 -2.56 -5.37 8.68
N LEU A 109 -3.54 -5.15 7.77
CA LEU A 109 -4.70 -4.33 8.09
C LEU A 109 -5.50 -4.95 9.25
N PRO A 110 -5.93 -4.17 10.26
CA PRO A 110 -6.67 -4.67 11.41
C PRO A 110 -7.89 -5.47 10.96
N ARG A 111 -8.01 -6.73 11.40
CA ARG A 111 -9.17 -7.55 11.07
C ARG A 111 -10.44 -6.89 11.63
N PRO A 112 -11.53 -6.85 10.87
CA PRO A 112 -12.77 -6.26 11.34
C PRO A 112 -13.24 -6.99 12.61
N THR A 113 -13.44 -6.25 13.70
CA THR A 113 -13.97 -6.82 14.95
C THR A 113 -15.33 -7.47 14.70
N GLY A 114 -15.46 -8.77 15.02
CA GLY A 114 -16.70 -9.53 14.86
C GLY A 114 -16.91 -10.19 13.49
N MET A 115 -15.87 -10.23 12.65
CA MET A 115 -15.82 -11.02 11.40
C MET A 115 -15.11 -12.37 11.60
N ASP A 116 -15.37 -13.05 12.71
CA ASP A 116 -14.93 -14.44 12.91
C ASP A 116 -16.03 -15.42 12.46
N MET A 117 -15.65 -16.27 11.51
CA MET A 117 -16.03 -17.68 11.39
C MET A 117 -17.39 -18.10 10.77
N TYR A 118 -18.01 -17.37 9.86
CA TYR A 118 -19.13 -17.97 9.09
C TYR A 118 -19.15 -17.82 7.58
N LEU A 119 -18.16 -17.17 6.97
CA LEU A 119 -18.10 -17.04 5.50
C LEU A 119 -16.66 -17.22 4.99
N GLU A 120 -16.02 -18.31 5.39
CA GLU A 120 -14.68 -18.81 4.96
C GLU A 120 -14.62 -19.16 3.45
N GLY A 121 -15.29 -18.42 2.57
CA GLY A 121 -15.24 -18.74 1.15
C GLY A 121 -16.09 -17.90 0.19
N ARG A 122 -16.61 -16.74 0.59
CA ARG A 122 -17.43 -15.94 -0.35
C ARG A 122 -17.41 -14.42 -0.24
N PHE A 123 -16.57 -13.84 0.62
CA PHE A 123 -16.45 -12.38 0.71
C PHE A 123 -14.98 -12.06 0.76
N PRO A 124 -14.44 -11.34 -0.24
CA PRO A 124 -13.05 -11.01 -0.19
C PRO A 124 -12.88 -9.91 0.87
N LEU A 125 -11.86 -10.04 1.70
CA LEU A 125 -11.42 -8.97 2.62
C LEU A 125 -11.10 -7.66 1.87
N ALA A 126 -10.92 -7.76 0.54
CA ALA A 126 -10.73 -6.66 -0.37
C ALA A 126 -11.47 -6.96 -1.69
N ASP A 127 -12.35 -6.08 -2.17
CA ASP A 127 -12.99 -6.27 -3.47
C ASP A 127 -12.26 -5.51 -4.59
N ILE A 128 -12.21 -6.10 -5.78
CA ILE A 128 -11.64 -5.44 -6.97
C ILE A 128 -12.77 -4.97 -7.87
N ILE A 129 -12.79 -3.68 -8.16
CA ILE A 129 -13.70 -3.11 -9.15
C ILE A 129 -12.92 -2.47 -10.28
N THR A 130 -13.44 -2.60 -11.49
CA THR A 130 -12.96 -1.82 -12.64
C THR A 130 -14.00 -0.77 -12.99
N VAL A 131 -13.60 0.50 -12.98
CA VAL A 131 -14.45 1.66 -13.31
C VAL A 131 -13.65 2.56 -14.24
N ASP A 132 -14.23 2.94 -15.38
CA ASP A 132 -13.59 3.82 -16.37
C ASP A 132 -12.20 3.33 -16.84
N GLY A 133 -11.99 2.01 -16.84
CA GLY A 133 -10.70 1.38 -17.19
C GLY A 133 -9.67 1.35 -16.06
N ALA A 134 -9.92 2.05 -14.95
CA ALA A 134 -9.12 1.98 -13.73
C ALA A 134 -9.57 0.81 -12.85
N SER A 135 -8.65 0.23 -12.09
CA SER A 135 -8.98 -0.82 -11.12
C SER A 135 -8.73 -0.36 -9.69
N TYR A 136 -9.61 -0.73 -8.77
CA TYR A 136 -9.56 -0.30 -7.38
C TYR A 136 -9.72 -1.50 -6.46
N VAL A 137 -8.95 -1.50 -5.37
CA VAL A 137 -9.10 -2.44 -4.27
C VAL A 137 -9.79 -1.72 -3.12
N ARG A 138 -10.89 -2.25 -2.59
CA ARG A 138 -11.65 -1.61 -1.50
C ARG A 138 -11.92 -2.57 -0.35
N ARG A 139 -11.98 -2.03 0.87
CA ARG A 139 -12.18 -2.80 2.10
C ARG A 139 -13.06 -2.05 3.10
N TRP A 140 -13.80 -2.80 3.90
CA TRP A 140 -14.64 -2.31 5.00
C TRP A 140 -14.21 -2.95 6.32
N ASN A 141 -14.07 -2.15 7.38
CA ASN A 141 -13.64 -2.58 8.71
C ASN A 141 -14.78 -2.63 9.75
N THR A 142 -16.01 -2.26 9.37
CA THR A 142 -17.20 -2.32 10.24
C THR A 142 -18.24 -3.38 9.83
N ARG A 143 -18.93 -3.93 10.84
CA ARG A 143 -20.00 -4.93 10.69
C ARG A 143 -21.28 -4.26 10.16
N GLY A 144 -21.58 -4.44 8.87
CA GLY A 144 -22.82 -3.90 8.28
C GLY A 144 -22.92 -3.98 6.76
N SER A 145 -21.81 -4.19 6.05
CA SER A 145 -21.80 -4.27 4.59
C SER A 145 -22.10 -5.68 4.06
N ALA A 146 -23.12 -6.36 4.59
CA ALA A 146 -23.65 -7.55 3.89
C ALA A 146 -24.31 -7.18 2.53
N THR A 147 -24.38 -5.88 2.21
CA THR A 147 -25.01 -5.35 1.00
C THR A 147 -24.14 -4.39 0.16
N HIS A 148 -22.88 -4.10 0.53
CA HIS A 148 -22.01 -3.15 -0.22
C HIS A 148 -22.64 -1.76 -0.48
N ARG A 149 -23.51 -1.25 0.41
CA ARG A 149 -24.27 0.00 0.19
C ARG A 149 -23.63 1.28 0.75
N GLY A 150 -22.50 1.20 1.46
CA GLY A 150 -21.79 2.36 2.02
C GLY A 150 -20.37 2.52 1.45
N ASN A 151 -19.76 3.70 1.63
CA ASN A 151 -18.37 3.95 1.24
C ASN A 151 -17.43 2.95 1.95
N PRO A 152 -16.37 2.48 1.27
CA PRO A 152 -15.35 1.67 1.92
C PRO A 152 -14.54 2.48 2.94
N ASP A 153 -13.95 1.77 3.90
CA ASP A 153 -13.06 2.36 4.91
C ASP A 153 -11.63 2.51 4.36
N PHE A 154 -11.24 1.63 3.44
CA PHE A 154 -9.99 1.68 2.68
C PHE A 154 -10.27 1.53 1.19
N MET A 155 -9.58 2.32 0.37
CA MET A 155 -9.65 2.21 -1.09
C MET A 155 -8.31 2.62 -1.67
N VAL A 156 -7.78 1.87 -2.64
CA VAL A 156 -6.55 2.20 -3.39
C VAL A 156 -6.78 1.95 -4.88
N ARG A 157 -6.28 2.83 -5.75
CA ARG A 157 -6.28 2.62 -7.20
C ARG A 157 -5.04 1.86 -7.62
N VAL A 158 -5.23 0.74 -8.30
CA VAL A 158 -4.16 -0.12 -8.82
C VAL A 158 -4.59 -0.69 -10.18
N ASP A 159 -4.25 0.00 -11.26
CA ASP A 159 -4.74 -0.37 -12.58
C ASP A 159 -4.19 -1.74 -13.03
N GLY A 160 -5.09 -2.65 -13.45
CA GLY A 160 -4.73 -3.99 -13.93
C GLY A 160 -4.50 -5.05 -12.85
N ILE A 161 -4.70 -4.72 -11.57
CA ILE A 161 -4.59 -5.68 -10.46
C ILE A 161 -5.61 -6.83 -10.57
N GLN A 162 -5.22 -8.02 -10.10
CA GLN A 162 -6.08 -9.20 -10.02
C GLN A 162 -6.13 -9.75 -8.59
N ASP A 163 -7.14 -10.56 -8.26
CA ASP A 163 -7.32 -11.13 -6.91
C ASP A 163 -6.07 -11.85 -6.39
N ARG A 164 -5.35 -12.56 -7.27
CA ARG A 164 -4.10 -13.27 -6.95
C ARG A 164 -2.92 -12.37 -6.56
N ASP A 165 -3.06 -11.06 -6.75
CA ASP A 165 -2.04 -10.08 -6.43
C ASP A 165 -2.27 -9.40 -5.09
N VAL A 166 -3.43 -9.63 -4.47
CA VAL A 166 -3.78 -9.08 -3.16
C VAL A 166 -3.51 -10.10 -2.07
N LEU A 167 -2.68 -9.74 -1.10
CA LEU A 167 -2.42 -10.54 0.09
C LEU A 167 -3.31 -10.03 1.23
N VAL A 168 -4.19 -10.87 1.76
CA VAL A 168 -5.17 -10.47 2.80
C VAL A 168 -5.04 -11.27 4.09
N THR A 169 -4.20 -12.30 4.11
CA THR A 169 -3.93 -13.13 5.28
C THR A 169 -2.44 -13.42 5.36
N LYS A 170 -1.89 -13.41 6.58
CA LYS A 170 -0.54 -13.96 6.79
C LYS A 170 -0.61 -15.45 6.54
N SER A 171 0.19 -15.94 5.59
CA SER A 171 0.41 -17.37 5.41
C SER A 171 0.91 -17.95 6.73
N HIS A 172 0.05 -18.64 7.47
CA HIS A 172 0.49 -19.49 8.57
C HIS A 172 1.30 -20.64 7.95
N THR A 173 2.61 -20.54 8.01
CA THR A 173 3.46 -21.72 7.82
C THR A 173 3.21 -22.59 9.04
N LEU A 174 2.48 -23.69 8.87
CA LEU A 174 2.42 -24.76 9.86
C LEU A 174 3.83 -25.36 9.91
N GLY A 175 4.55 -25.10 10.99
CA GLY A 175 5.78 -25.79 11.34
C GLY A 175 5.53 -27.19 11.89
#